data_AF-A0A9P0WY05-F1
#
_entry.id   AF-A0A9P0WY05-F1
#
_cell.length_a   1.000
_cell.length_b   1.000
_cell.length_c   1.000
_cell.angle_alpha   90.00
_cell.angle_beta   90.00
_cell.angle_gamma   90.00
#
_symmetry.space_group_name_H-M   'P 1'
#
loop_
_entity.id
_entity.type
_entity.pdbx_description
1 polymer ?
#
loop_
_entity_poly.entity_id
_entity_poly.type
_entity_poly.pdbx_seq_one_letter_code
_entity_poly.pdbx_strand_id
1 'polypeptide(L)'
;MLMESKKYETTALLKKVIATAHNITYLEVPQYGDPRRDAYLACHYVKERGDPALHSVKWYRDNNEIFRYMPGQQPSTRTFNTTGGVTRGTCDENKCSISVALPKRFNTRISFTCEVSTEGPRFEVVNQTKYLTVAVTLKEDPVISGLPGSVQVGEDVLLNCSTGPAMPPANIIWYIDGRPEKMEQWMSMNDHTEVSTADDYGLRSSWRPLRFRVTTVRAAISLTCEATQPTRPSFTRSTNLTLAVARSPHLSMFTASGSNPSSITAATVVASMLVHTLSKYSALSDK
;
A
#
# COMPACT_ATOMS: atom_id res chain seq x y z
N MET A 1 -73.30 43.20 -30.74
CA MET A 1 -73.21 41.88 -31.39
C MET A 1 -72.00 41.95 -32.31
N LEU A 2 -70.79 41.86 -31.77
CA LEU A 2 -69.97 40.65 -31.51
C LEU A 2 -69.56 39.90 -32.79
N MET A 3 -68.25 39.93 -33.07
CA MET A 3 -67.34 38.78 -33.32
C MET A 3 -66.13 39.27 -34.15
N GLU A 4 -65.04 39.69 -33.51
CA GLU A 4 -63.86 38.89 -33.10
C GLU A 4 -62.93 38.46 -34.25
N SER A 5 -61.81 39.19 -34.35
CA SER A 5 -60.63 38.83 -35.10
C SER A 5 -59.92 37.65 -34.44
N LYS A 6 -59.91 36.48 -35.10
CA LYS A 6 -59.09 35.34 -34.66
C LYS A 6 -57.61 35.68 -34.85
N LYS A 7 -56.97 36.09 -33.77
CA LYS A 7 -55.50 36.12 -33.63
C LYS A 7 -55.04 34.66 -33.56
N TYR A 8 -54.32 34.20 -34.58
CA TYR A 8 -53.60 32.94 -34.51
C TYR A 8 -52.43 33.13 -33.55
N GLU A 9 -52.60 32.65 -32.33
CA GLU A 9 -51.57 32.59 -31.31
C GLU A 9 -50.70 31.36 -31.61
N THR A 10 -49.59 31.55 -32.32
CA THR A 10 -48.55 30.54 -32.45
C THR A 10 -47.90 30.33 -31.09
N THR A 11 -48.44 29.39 -30.30
CA THR A 11 -47.78 28.85 -29.13
C THR A 11 -46.52 28.11 -29.58
N ALA A 12 -45.39 28.82 -29.63
CA ALA A 12 -44.09 28.19 -29.67
C ALA A 12 -43.95 27.39 -28.37
N LEU A 13 -43.98 26.06 -28.50
CA LEU A 13 -43.57 25.14 -27.45
C LEU A 13 -42.10 25.44 -27.14
N LEU A 14 -41.86 26.32 -26.17
CA LEU A 14 -40.59 26.42 -25.45
C LEU A 14 -40.37 25.03 -24.85
N LYS A 15 -39.67 24.17 -25.58
CA LYS A 15 -39.05 22.98 -24.99
C LYS A 15 -38.21 23.53 -23.85
N LYS A 16 -38.69 23.32 -22.63
CA LYS A 16 -37.99 23.66 -21.41
C LYS A 16 -36.74 22.79 -21.40
N VAL A 17 -35.66 23.28 -22.00
CA VAL A 17 -34.35 22.65 -21.92
C VAL A 17 -34.02 22.71 -20.43
N ILE A 18 -34.00 21.54 -19.80
CA ILE A 18 -33.55 21.41 -18.42
C ILE A 18 -32.04 21.67 -18.51
N ALA A 19 -31.63 22.90 -18.24
CA ALA A 19 -30.22 23.24 -18.13
C ALA A 19 -29.66 22.52 -16.90
N THR A 20 -28.58 21.78 -17.05
CA THR A 20 -27.89 21.09 -15.95
C THR A 20 -26.41 21.49 -15.90
N ALA A 21 -25.75 21.17 -14.78
CA ALA A 21 -24.31 21.33 -14.67
C ALA A 21 -23.58 20.22 -15.44
N HIS A 22 -22.36 20.48 -15.91
CA HIS A 22 -21.54 19.42 -16.52
C HIS A 22 -21.22 18.36 -15.48
N ASN A 23 -21.64 17.13 -15.72
CA ASN A 23 -21.59 16.05 -14.74
C ASN A 23 -20.14 15.63 -14.46
N ILE A 24 -19.76 15.50 -13.18
CA ILE A 24 -18.44 14.99 -12.78
C ILE A 24 -18.43 13.47 -12.93
N THR A 25 -17.69 12.98 -13.93
CA THR A 25 -17.59 11.56 -14.25
C THR A 25 -16.55 10.84 -13.40
N TYR A 26 -15.45 11.52 -13.04
CA TYR A 26 -14.40 10.95 -12.21
C TYR A 26 -13.65 12.02 -11.42
N LEU A 27 -13.58 11.84 -10.11
CA LEU A 27 -12.76 12.64 -9.21
C LEU A 27 -11.57 11.80 -8.71
N GLU A 28 -10.36 12.18 -9.09
CA GLU A 28 -9.10 11.59 -8.66
C GLU A 28 -8.54 12.37 -7.46
N VAL A 29 -8.55 11.72 -6.29
CA VAL A 29 -7.88 12.18 -5.08
C VAL A 29 -7.27 10.94 -4.45
N PRO A 30 -5.93 10.87 -4.28
CA PRO A 30 -5.31 9.69 -3.73
C PRO A 30 -5.69 9.55 -2.25
N GLN A 31 -5.96 8.31 -1.83
CA GLN A 31 -6.36 8.00 -0.47
C GLN A 31 -5.28 8.39 0.56
N TYR A 32 -4.01 8.30 0.16
CA TYR A 32 -2.87 8.69 0.97
C TYR A 32 -1.94 9.63 0.20
N GLY A 33 -1.33 10.58 0.89
CA GLY A 33 -0.36 11.51 0.30
C GLY A 33 0.89 11.67 1.14
N ASP A 34 2.06 11.45 0.51
CA ASP A 34 3.37 11.66 1.10
C ASP A 34 3.67 13.17 1.15
N PRO A 35 3.82 13.78 2.34
CA PRO A 35 4.00 15.23 2.45
C PRO A 35 5.31 15.78 1.90
N ARG A 36 6.22 14.90 1.44
CA ARG A 36 7.48 15.29 0.78
C ARG A 36 7.31 15.58 -0.71
N ARG A 37 6.14 15.32 -1.28
CA ARG A 37 5.82 15.55 -2.70
C ARG A 37 4.45 16.17 -2.85
N ASP A 38 4.22 16.83 -3.97
CA ASP A 38 2.88 17.33 -4.30
C ASP A 38 1.92 16.18 -4.59
N ALA A 39 0.69 16.30 -4.10
CA ALA A 39 -0.40 15.41 -4.46
C ALA A 39 -1.01 15.87 -5.78
N TYR A 40 -1.18 14.95 -6.72
CA TYR A 40 -1.92 15.18 -7.96
C TYR A 40 -3.41 14.92 -7.73
N LEU A 41 -4.24 15.87 -8.16
CA LEU A 41 -5.70 15.78 -8.13
C LEU A 41 -6.24 16.04 -9.53
N ALA A 42 -7.28 15.31 -9.93
CA ALA A 42 -7.92 15.50 -11.22
C ALA A 42 -9.44 15.38 -11.11
N CYS A 43 -10.15 16.22 -11.86
CA CYS A 43 -11.59 16.21 -11.94
C CYS A 43 -11.98 16.16 -13.40
N HIS A 44 -12.68 15.11 -13.79
CA HIS A 44 -13.20 14.89 -15.13
C HIS A 44 -14.70 15.17 -15.13
N TYR A 45 -15.16 15.90 -16.13
CA TYR A 45 -16.55 16.26 -16.29
C TYR A 45 -16.93 16.24 -17.76
N VAL A 46 -18.23 16.04 -18.02
CA VAL A 46 -18.78 15.99 -19.38
C VAL A 46 -19.99 16.90 -19.46
N LYS A 47 -20.02 17.69 -20.52
CA LYS A 47 -21.17 18.49 -20.93
C LYS A 47 -22.23 17.61 -21.58
N GLU A 48 -23.47 17.62 -21.09
CA GLU A 48 -24.56 16.94 -21.78
C GLU A 48 -25.15 17.78 -22.91
N ARG A 49 -25.86 17.12 -23.83
CA ARG A 49 -26.46 17.79 -24.98
C ARG A 49 -27.56 18.74 -24.51
N GLY A 50 -27.33 20.04 -24.70
CA GLY A 50 -28.28 21.10 -24.33
C GLY A 50 -27.89 21.87 -23.07
N ASP A 51 -26.83 21.45 -22.38
CA ASP A 51 -26.31 22.20 -21.24
C ASP A 51 -25.68 23.53 -21.68
N PRO A 52 -25.71 24.56 -20.81
CA PRO A 52 -24.95 25.79 -21.02
C PRO A 52 -23.44 25.53 -21.09
N ALA A 53 -22.69 26.55 -21.50
CA ALA A 53 -21.23 26.51 -21.50
C ALA A 53 -20.67 26.37 -20.08
N LEU A 54 -19.44 25.90 -19.97
CA LEU A 54 -18.72 25.84 -18.70
C LEU A 54 -18.43 27.27 -18.22
N HIS A 55 -18.91 27.61 -17.03
CA HIS A 55 -18.63 28.91 -16.40
C HIS A 55 -17.33 28.83 -15.59
N SER A 56 -17.24 27.87 -14.65
CA SER A 56 -16.04 27.71 -13.84
C SER A 56 -15.87 26.31 -13.27
N VAL A 57 -14.61 25.94 -13.04
CA VAL A 57 -14.23 24.78 -12.21
C VAL A 57 -13.40 25.27 -11.04
N LYS A 58 -13.79 24.90 -9.83
CA LYS A 58 -13.09 25.27 -8.60
C LYS A 58 -12.63 24.05 -7.85
N TRP A 59 -11.46 24.18 -7.23
CA TRP A 59 -11.00 23.24 -6.23
C TRP A 59 -11.05 23.88 -4.85
N TYR A 60 -11.58 23.12 -3.91
CA TYR A 60 -11.55 23.44 -2.49
C TYR A 60 -10.69 22.43 -1.75
N ARG A 61 -9.85 22.94 -0.84
CA ARG A 61 -9.26 22.15 0.24
C ARG A 61 -10.09 22.42 1.48
N ASP A 62 -10.71 21.36 2.00
CA ASP A 62 -11.75 21.46 3.02
C ASP A 62 -12.84 22.44 2.56
N ASN A 63 -12.93 23.61 3.17
CA ASN A 63 -13.90 24.64 2.80
C ASN A 63 -13.26 25.88 2.14
N ASN A 64 -11.95 25.84 1.88
CA ASN A 64 -11.21 26.95 1.32
C ASN A 64 -10.95 26.74 -0.16
N GLU A 65 -11.35 27.69 -0.98
CA GLU A 65 -10.99 27.69 -2.39
C GLU A 65 -9.47 27.83 -2.54
N ILE A 66 -8.87 26.92 -3.32
CA ILE A 66 -7.42 26.91 -3.56
C ILE A 66 -7.09 27.19 -5.03
N PHE A 67 -8.03 26.88 -5.94
CA PHE A 67 -7.85 27.04 -7.37
C PHE A 67 -9.19 27.29 -8.07
N ARG A 68 -9.15 28.08 -9.13
CA ARG A 68 -10.27 28.31 -10.04
C ARG A 68 -9.81 28.37 -11.49
N TYR A 69 -10.58 27.74 -12.36
CA TYR A 69 -10.52 27.86 -13.82
C TYR A 69 -11.82 28.48 -14.34
N MET A 70 -11.71 29.50 -15.20
CA MET A 70 -12.79 30.19 -15.89
C MET A 70 -12.40 30.37 -17.36
N PRO A 71 -12.95 29.59 -18.31
CA PRO A 71 -12.54 29.62 -19.72
C PRO A 71 -12.64 31.01 -20.38
N GLY A 72 -13.63 31.81 -19.99
CA GLY A 72 -13.90 33.13 -20.56
C GLY A 72 -13.07 34.28 -19.95
N GLN A 73 -12.17 34.02 -19.00
CA GLN A 73 -11.37 35.06 -18.34
C GLN A 73 -9.90 35.02 -18.76
N GLN A 74 -9.22 36.17 -18.65
CA GLN A 74 -7.78 36.29 -18.85
C GLN A 74 -7.13 36.88 -17.58
N PRO A 75 -6.28 36.14 -16.85
CA PRO A 75 -5.94 34.73 -17.07
C PRO A 75 -7.11 33.80 -16.77
N SER A 76 -7.16 32.66 -17.46
CA SER A 76 -8.22 31.67 -17.29
C SER A 76 -8.12 30.90 -15.98
N THR A 77 -6.99 30.97 -15.27
CA THR A 77 -6.77 30.29 -14.00
C THR A 77 -6.34 31.25 -12.89
N ARG A 78 -6.80 30.99 -11.67
CA ARG A 78 -6.42 31.73 -10.47
C ARG A 78 -6.13 30.78 -9.31
N THR A 79 -5.02 30.99 -8.62
CA THR A 79 -4.67 30.33 -7.35
C THR A 79 -4.94 31.25 -6.18
N PHE A 80 -5.30 30.68 -5.04
CA PHE A 80 -5.53 31.43 -3.80
C PHE A 80 -4.48 31.04 -2.76
N ASN A 81 -3.92 32.02 -2.04
CA ASN A 81 -2.86 31.82 -1.05
C ASN A 81 -3.43 31.31 0.28
N THR A 82 -4.09 30.16 0.24
CA THR A 82 -4.51 29.41 1.42
C THR A 82 -3.46 28.34 1.77
N THR A 83 -3.43 27.89 3.01
CA THR A 83 -2.37 27.04 3.58
C THR A 83 -2.14 25.77 2.75
N GLY A 84 -0.94 25.68 2.16
CA GLY A 84 -0.50 24.60 1.27
C GLY A 84 -0.99 24.81 -0.17
N GLY A 85 -0.31 25.71 -0.87
CA GLY A 85 -0.72 26.22 -2.18
C GLY A 85 -0.70 25.19 -3.31
N VAL A 86 -1.43 25.55 -4.36
CA VAL A 86 -1.43 24.87 -5.66
C VAL A 86 -0.14 25.23 -6.38
N THR A 87 0.68 24.23 -6.71
CA THR A 87 1.97 24.42 -7.38
C THR A 87 1.85 24.44 -8.90
N ARG A 88 0.86 23.70 -9.43
CA ARG A 88 0.55 23.63 -10.86
C ARG A 88 -0.93 23.38 -11.07
N GLY A 89 -1.53 23.97 -12.11
CA GLY A 89 -2.89 23.70 -12.52
C GLY A 89 -3.02 23.66 -14.05
N THR A 90 -3.84 22.76 -14.57
CA THR A 90 -4.12 22.63 -16.01
C THR A 90 -5.54 22.15 -16.20
N CYS A 91 -6.35 22.95 -16.90
CA CYS A 91 -7.77 22.71 -17.08
C CYS A 91 -8.24 23.08 -18.50
N ASP A 92 -9.26 22.37 -18.97
CA ASP A 92 -9.92 22.54 -20.26
C ASP A 92 -11.44 22.31 -20.11
N GLU A 93 -12.17 22.10 -21.21
CA GLU A 93 -13.63 21.90 -21.18
C GLU A 93 -14.09 20.56 -20.58
N ASN A 94 -13.19 19.60 -20.33
CA ASN A 94 -13.54 18.24 -19.89
C ASN A 94 -12.74 17.75 -18.68
N LYS A 95 -11.61 18.40 -18.36
CA LYS A 95 -10.73 18.00 -17.26
C LYS A 95 -10.14 19.23 -16.58
N CYS A 96 -10.04 19.18 -15.26
CA CYS A 96 -9.28 20.14 -14.48
C CYS A 96 -8.41 19.43 -13.44
N SER A 97 -7.10 19.61 -13.53
CA SER A 97 -6.13 18.94 -12.66
C SER A 97 -5.17 19.92 -11.99
N ILE A 98 -4.80 19.62 -10.75
CA ILE A 98 -3.92 20.45 -9.93
C ILE A 98 -2.90 19.60 -9.17
N SER A 99 -1.74 20.18 -8.88
CA SER A 99 -0.75 19.67 -7.95
C SER A 99 -0.75 20.53 -6.69
N VAL A 100 -0.84 19.90 -5.51
CA VAL A 100 -0.97 20.61 -4.22
C VAL A 100 0.07 20.13 -3.22
N ALA A 101 0.70 21.08 -2.53
CA ALA A 101 1.59 20.77 -1.41
C ALA A 101 0.76 20.30 -0.20
N LEU A 102 1.22 19.26 0.49
CA LEU A 102 0.55 18.70 1.67
C LEU A 102 1.19 19.22 2.97
N PRO A 103 0.44 19.32 4.07
CA PRO A 103 0.99 19.74 5.35
C PRO A 103 1.95 18.67 5.90
N LYS A 104 2.98 19.10 6.63
CA LYS A 104 3.94 18.18 7.30
C LYS A 104 3.33 17.43 8.50
N ARG A 105 2.07 17.70 8.87
CA ARG A 105 1.37 17.01 9.95
C ARG A 105 0.78 15.70 9.44
N PHE A 106 1.36 14.59 9.87
CA PHE A 106 0.94 13.24 9.50
C PHE A 106 -0.39 12.86 10.16
N ASN A 107 -1.07 11.87 9.57
CA ASN A 107 -2.41 11.43 9.94
C ASN A 107 -3.47 12.54 9.89
N THR A 108 -3.20 13.61 9.15
CA THR A 108 -4.18 14.66 8.84
C THR A 108 -5.04 14.18 7.69
N ARG A 109 -6.35 14.19 7.87
CA ARG A 109 -7.32 13.88 6.81
C ARG A 109 -7.82 15.20 6.20
N ILE A 110 -7.69 15.33 4.89
CA ILE A 110 -7.97 16.54 4.12
C ILE A 110 -9.06 16.23 3.11
N SER A 111 -10.08 17.09 3.03
CA SER A 111 -11.08 17.04 1.96
C SER A 111 -10.59 17.78 0.73
N PHE A 112 -10.82 17.23 -0.44
CA PHE A 112 -10.70 17.95 -1.70
C PHE A 112 -12.02 17.85 -2.45
N THR A 113 -12.57 19.02 -2.79
CA THR A 113 -13.84 19.14 -3.50
C THR A 113 -13.58 19.77 -4.86
N CYS A 114 -14.05 19.10 -5.92
CA CYS A 114 -14.17 19.70 -7.23
C CYS A 114 -15.60 20.22 -7.40
N GLU A 115 -15.75 21.48 -7.78
CA GLU A 115 -17.03 22.12 -8.09
C GLU A 115 -17.02 22.58 -9.54
N VAL A 116 -18.00 22.13 -10.33
CA VAL A 116 -18.18 22.48 -11.74
C VAL A 116 -19.48 23.25 -11.89
N SER A 117 -19.40 24.41 -12.54
CA SER A 117 -20.54 25.33 -12.71
C SER A 117 -20.72 25.69 -14.18
N THR A 118 -21.98 25.84 -14.59
CA THR A 118 -22.35 26.25 -15.95
C THR A 118 -22.77 27.71 -16.00
N GLU A 119 -22.81 28.27 -17.20
CA GLU A 119 -23.29 29.63 -17.46
C GLU A 119 -24.80 29.78 -17.21
N GLY A 120 -25.28 31.02 -17.26
CA GLY A 120 -26.69 31.35 -17.15
C GLY A 120 -27.57 30.57 -18.14
N PRO A 121 -28.89 30.44 -17.87
CA PRO A 121 -29.67 31.29 -16.96
C PRO A 121 -29.81 30.78 -15.52
N ARG A 122 -29.43 29.53 -15.22
CA ARG A 122 -29.61 28.92 -13.89
C ARG A 122 -28.32 28.76 -13.08
N PHE A 123 -27.16 28.91 -13.72
CA PHE A 123 -25.85 28.76 -13.09
C PHE A 123 -25.75 27.47 -12.27
N GLU A 124 -26.13 26.35 -12.88
CA GLU A 124 -26.20 25.06 -12.20
C GLU A 124 -24.81 24.61 -11.76
N VAL A 125 -24.74 23.98 -10.59
CA VAL A 125 -23.50 23.56 -9.93
C VAL A 125 -23.58 22.09 -9.56
N VAL A 126 -22.52 21.34 -9.86
CA VAL A 126 -22.29 20.00 -9.31
C VAL A 126 -20.95 19.99 -8.59
N ASN A 127 -20.85 19.24 -7.50
CA ASN A 127 -19.60 19.02 -6.81
C ASN A 127 -19.44 17.58 -6.35
N GLN A 128 -18.19 17.16 -6.20
CA GLN A 128 -17.82 15.90 -5.59
C GLN A 128 -16.65 16.12 -4.64
N THR A 129 -16.68 15.42 -3.51
CA THR A 129 -15.63 15.49 -2.48
C THR A 129 -15.00 14.12 -2.29
N LYS A 130 -13.67 14.08 -2.23
CA LYS A 130 -12.90 12.93 -1.76
C LYS A 130 -11.91 13.35 -0.69
N TYR A 131 -11.33 12.36 -0.01
CA TYR A 131 -10.45 12.59 1.12
C TYR A 131 -9.09 11.97 0.90
N LEU A 132 -8.07 12.69 1.36
CA LEU A 132 -6.68 12.27 1.38
C LEU A 132 -6.18 12.27 2.83
N THR A 133 -5.45 11.22 3.21
CA THR A 133 -4.78 11.16 4.51
C THR A 133 -3.28 11.29 4.35
N VAL A 134 -2.69 12.27 5.05
CA VAL A 134 -1.26 12.54 4.97
C VAL A 134 -0.48 11.44 5.69
N ALA A 135 0.28 10.66 4.93
CA ALA A 135 1.08 9.54 5.45
C ALA A 135 2.17 9.14 4.44
N VAL A 136 3.27 8.61 4.96
CA VAL A 136 4.23 7.84 4.17
C VAL A 136 3.90 6.38 4.37
N THR A 137 3.23 5.78 3.38
CA THR A 137 2.77 4.40 3.46
C THR A 137 3.88 3.39 3.22
N LEU A 138 3.71 2.17 3.70
CA LEU A 138 4.61 1.05 3.40
C LEU A 138 4.58 0.76 1.89
N LYS A 139 5.77 0.85 1.26
CA LYS A 139 5.94 0.58 -0.18
C LYS A 139 5.99 -0.91 -0.50
N GLU A 140 6.53 -1.70 0.41
CA GLU A 140 6.78 -3.13 0.27
C GLU A 140 6.11 -3.88 1.43
N ASP A 141 5.85 -5.17 1.20
CA ASP A 141 5.32 -6.06 2.23
C ASP A 141 6.39 -6.31 3.31
N PRO A 142 5.99 -6.59 4.56
CA PRO A 142 6.96 -6.80 5.62
C PRO A 142 7.82 -8.06 5.37
N VAL A 143 9.07 -8.06 5.78
CA VAL A 143 10.01 -9.15 5.52
C VAL A 143 10.10 -10.05 6.74
N ILE A 144 9.87 -11.35 6.54
CA ILE A 144 10.10 -12.37 7.58
C ILE A 144 11.53 -12.91 7.45
N SER A 145 12.26 -12.89 8.56
CA SER A 145 13.65 -13.33 8.70
C SER A 145 13.80 -14.35 9.84
N GLY A 146 14.93 -15.07 9.86
CA GLY A 146 15.20 -16.13 10.84
C GLY A 146 14.63 -17.49 10.47
N LEU A 147 14.23 -17.69 9.21
CA LEU A 147 13.60 -18.92 8.70
C LEU A 147 14.50 -20.15 8.90
N PRO A 148 14.07 -21.15 9.71
CA PRO A 148 14.69 -22.46 9.66
C PRO A 148 14.26 -23.19 8.38
N GLY A 149 15.14 -24.01 7.80
CA GLY A 149 14.81 -24.79 6.60
C GLY A 149 13.67 -25.79 6.81
N SER A 150 13.61 -26.43 7.98
CA SER A 150 12.51 -27.27 8.47
C SER A 150 12.61 -27.36 9.98
N VAL A 151 11.48 -27.57 10.67
CA VAL A 151 11.44 -27.68 12.14
C VAL A 151 10.89 -29.03 12.60
N GLN A 152 11.21 -29.46 13.81
CA GLN A 152 10.63 -30.66 14.41
C GLN A 152 9.68 -30.32 15.57
N VAL A 153 8.80 -31.27 15.90
CA VAL A 153 7.93 -31.14 17.08
C VAL A 153 8.80 -31.01 18.35
N GLY A 154 8.51 -30.00 19.16
CA GLY A 154 9.26 -29.67 20.37
C GLY A 154 10.41 -28.67 20.18
N GLU A 155 10.72 -28.27 18.94
CA GLU A 155 11.71 -27.24 18.63
C GLU A 155 11.17 -25.83 18.92
N ASP A 156 12.05 -24.95 19.38
CA ASP A 156 11.75 -23.53 19.60
C ASP A 156 12.13 -22.72 18.36
N VAL A 157 11.17 -21.97 17.82
CA VAL A 157 11.34 -21.17 16.61
C VAL A 157 11.43 -19.70 16.99
N LEU A 158 12.44 -19.01 16.43
CA LEU A 158 12.62 -17.57 16.54
C LEU A 158 12.62 -16.94 15.15
N LEU A 159 11.59 -16.15 14.87
CA LEU A 159 11.49 -15.36 13.65
C LEU A 159 11.49 -13.88 13.99
N ASN A 160 11.74 -13.04 12.98
CA ASN A 160 11.52 -11.61 13.08
C ASN A 160 10.84 -11.09 11.83
N CYS A 161 9.84 -10.24 12.01
CA CYS A 161 9.18 -9.57 10.92
C CYS A 161 9.51 -8.08 10.95
N SER A 162 9.99 -7.52 9.85
CA SER A 162 10.41 -6.12 9.76
C SER A 162 9.75 -5.39 8.60
N THR A 163 9.54 -4.09 8.75
CA THR A 163 9.05 -3.21 7.69
C THR A 163 10.13 -2.23 7.24
N GLY A 164 9.97 -1.69 6.03
CA GLY A 164 10.69 -0.48 5.64
C GLY A 164 10.23 0.76 6.44
N PRO A 165 10.94 1.90 6.29
CA PRO A 165 10.61 3.14 6.98
C PRO A 165 9.26 3.73 6.53
N ALA A 166 8.43 4.11 7.48
CA ALA A 166 7.09 4.65 7.24
C ALA A 166 6.73 5.77 8.23
N MET A 167 5.66 6.51 7.93
CA MET A 167 5.05 7.40 8.91
C MET A 167 3.52 7.46 8.76
N PRO A 168 2.74 7.12 9.80
CA PRO A 168 3.19 6.56 11.09
C PRO A 168 3.87 5.19 10.93
N PRO A 169 4.73 4.77 11.88
CA PRO A 169 5.27 3.40 11.91
C PRO A 169 4.13 2.39 12.01
N ALA A 170 4.33 1.21 11.46
CA ALA A 170 3.34 0.15 11.49
C ALA A 170 3.33 -0.57 12.84
N ASN A 171 2.16 -1.02 13.28
CA ASN A 171 2.01 -2.03 14.32
C ASN A 171 2.01 -3.41 13.67
N ILE A 172 2.79 -4.35 14.19
CA ILE A 172 2.98 -5.69 13.63
C ILE A 172 2.28 -6.73 14.49
N ILE A 173 1.50 -7.58 13.85
CA ILE A 173 0.81 -8.72 14.46
C ILE A 173 1.18 -9.98 13.72
N TRP A 174 1.50 -11.03 14.48
CA TRP A 174 1.72 -12.37 13.96
C TRP A 174 0.44 -13.19 14.06
N TYR A 175 0.18 -14.00 13.05
CA TYR A 175 -0.86 -15.03 13.07
C TYR A 175 -0.22 -16.39 12.82
N ILE A 176 -0.59 -17.36 13.66
CA ILE A 176 -0.20 -18.76 13.54
C ILE A 176 -1.46 -19.56 13.19
N ASP A 177 -1.46 -20.20 12.02
CA ASP A 177 -2.59 -20.92 11.45
C ASP A 177 -3.88 -20.08 11.44
N GLY A 178 -3.75 -18.81 11.04
CA GLY A 178 -4.84 -17.85 10.94
C GLY A 178 -5.35 -17.31 12.27
N ARG A 179 -4.75 -17.68 13.41
CA ARG A 179 -5.11 -17.14 14.73
C ARG A 179 -4.05 -16.13 15.16
N PRO A 180 -4.46 -14.94 15.66
CA PRO A 180 -3.50 -14.00 16.20
C PRO A 180 -2.73 -14.68 17.34
N GLU A 181 -1.43 -14.48 17.35
CA GLU A 181 -0.56 -14.93 18.43
C GLU A 181 -1.12 -14.38 19.75
N LYS A 182 -1.45 -15.28 20.69
CA LYS A 182 -2.06 -14.91 21.95
C LYS A 182 -1.00 -14.23 22.80
N MET A 183 -1.17 -12.94 23.04
CA MET A 183 -0.49 -12.21 24.10
C MET A 183 -0.88 -12.82 25.47
N GLU A 184 -0.27 -13.94 25.88
CA GLU A 184 -0.45 -14.43 27.24
C GLU A 184 0.14 -13.39 28.19
N GLN A 185 -0.64 -13.00 29.19
CA GLN A 185 -0.39 -11.83 30.07
C GLN A 185 0.96 -11.88 30.81
N TRP A 186 1.61 -13.04 30.87
CA TRP A 186 2.90 -13.28 31.53
C TRP A 186 4.10 -13.36 30.57
N MET A 187 3.90 -13.44 29.25
CA MET A 187 4.95 -13.26 28.23
C MET A 187 5.20 -11.77 27.90
N SER A 188 4.47 -10.89 28.59
CA SER A 188 4.42 -9.44 28.44
C SER A 188 5.67 -8.74 28.96
N MET A 189 6.72 -8.63 28.12
CA MET A 189 7.55 -7.40 28.08
C MET A 189 8.39 -7.26 26.80
N ASN A 190 8.69 -8.35 26.06
CA ASN A 190 9.71 -8.35 25.00
C ASN A 190 9.22 -8.81 23.60
N ASP A 191 7.91 -8.87 23.36
CA ASP A 191 7.34 -9.25 22.05
C ASP A 191 6.28 -8.24 21.58
N HIS A 192 6.60 -6.95 21.77
CA HIS A 192 5.83 -5.84 21.20
C HIS A 192 6.46 -5.42 19.87
N THR A 193 5.71 -4.64 19.09
CA THR A 193 6.30 -3.99 17.93
C THR A 193 7.30 -2.94 18.40
N GLU A 194 8.56 -3.17 18.05
CA GLU A 194 9.64 -2.22 18.23
C GLU A 194 9.71 -1.30 17.02
N VAL A 195 10.20 -0.08 17.24
CA VAL A 195 10.25 0.96 16.23
C VAL A 195 11.61 1.63 16.27
N SER A 196 12.22 1.83 15.10
CA SER A 196 13.51 2.51 15.00
C SER A 196 13.44 3.95 15.52
N THR A 197 14.61 4.54 15.77
CA THR A 197 14.73 5.99 15.75
C THR A 197 14.24 6.55 14.41
N ALA A 198 13.81 7.80 14.42
CA ALA A 198 13.47 8.50 13.19
C ALA A 198 14.72 8.67 12.31
N ASP A 199 14.57 8.46 11.00
CA ASP A 199 15.56 8.87 10.00
C ASP A 199 15.55 10.39 9.78
N ASP A 200 16.38 10.90 8.86
CA ASP A 200 16.46 12.32 8.52
C ASP A 200 15.14 12.94 8.04
N TYR A 201 14.20 12.09 7.59
CA TYR A 201 12.86 12.47 7.14
C TYR A 201 11.78 12.22 8.19
N GLY A 202 12.17 11.80 9.40
CA GLY A 202 11.27 11.46 10.49
C GLY A 202 10.74 10.02 10.45
N LEU A 203 10.95 9.27 9.36
CA LEU A 203 10.35 7.97 9.14
C LEU A 203 10.94 6.92 10.06
N ARG A 204 10.16 5.88 10.35
CA ARG A 204 10.55 4.82 11.27
C ARG A 204 10.21 3.45 10.70
N SER A 205 11.14 2.52 10.84
CA SER A 205 10.91 1.11 10.56
C SER A 205 10.34 0.43 11.80
N SER A 206 9.49 -0.56 11.61
CA SER A 206 8.92 -1.37 12.70
C SER A 206 9.41 -2.81 12.56
N TRP A 207 9.60 -3.50 13.68
CA TRP A 207 9.79 -4.95 13.67
C TRP A 207 9.16 -5.60 14.89
N ARG A 208 8.85 -6.88 14.78
CA ARG A 208 8.34 -7.68 15.89
C ARG A 208 8.89 -9.10 15.81
N PRO A 209 9.62 -9.57 16.85
CA PRO A 209 10.04 -10.95 16.92
C PRO A 209 8.82 -11.88 17.02
N LEU A 210 9.00 -13.17 16.77
CA LEU A 210 8.02 -14.20 17.10
C LEU A 210 8.77 -15.37 17.71
N ARG A 211 8.38 -15.74 18.92
CA ARG A 211 8.92 -16.91 19.62
C ARG A 211 7.81 -17.89 19.93
N PHE A 212 7.89 -19.09 19.40
CA PHE A 212 6.95 -20.15 19.74
C PHE A 212 7.60 -21.52 19.67
N ARG A 213 7.03 -22.46 20.43
CA ARG A 213 7.43 -23.86 20.40
C ARG A 213 6.54 -24.64 19.45
N VAL A 214 7.13 -25.48 18.61
CA VAL A 214 6.39 -26.31 17.65
C VAL A 214 5.65 -27.41 18.40
N THR A 215 4.32 -27.31 18.47
CA THR A 215 3.46 -28.28 19.19
C THR A 215 2.62 -29.14 18.25
N THR A 216 2.52 -28.79 16.97
CA THR A 216 1.63 -29.47 16.02
C THR A 216 2.34 -30.62 15.31
N VAL A 217 1.63 -31.74 15.13
CA VAL A 217 2.07 -32.89 14.31
C VAL A 217 1.71 -32.74 12.82
N ARG A 218 1.08 -31.61 12.45
CA ARG A 218 0.81 -31.29 11.03
C ARG A 218 2.13 -31.12 10.28
N ALA A 219 2.10 -31.38 8.98
CA ALA A 219 3.29 -31.30 8.12
C ALA A 219 3.79 -29.86 7.91
N ALA A 220 2.96 -28.86 8.22
CA ALA A 220 3.34 -27.46 8.09
C ALA A 220 2.56 -26.56 9.06
N ILE A 221 3.14 -25.39 9.34
CA ILE A 221 2.53 -24.28 10.09
C ILE A 221 2.41 -23.09 9.14
N SER A 222 1.22 -22.48 9.07
CA SER A 222 1.03 -21.24 8.33
C SER A 222 1.31 -20.05 9.23
N LEU A 223 2.21 -19.16 8.82
CA LEU A 223 2.57 -17.95 9.53
C LEU A 223 2.22 -16.74 8.67
N THR A 224 1.56 -15.75 9.27
CA THR A 224 1.30 -14.46 8.62
C THR A 224 1.86 -13.37 9.50
N CYS A 225 2.71 -12.52 8.94
CA CYS A 225 3.07 -11.26 9.55
C CYS A 225 2.24 -10.14 8.90
N GLU A 226 1.49 -9.40 9.70
CA GLU A 226 0.67 -8.28 9.26
C GLU A 226 1.19 -6.97 9.87
N ALA A 227 1.53 -6.01 9.01
CA ALA A 227 2.01 -4.69 9.39
C ALA A 227 0.93 -3.64 9.06
N THR A 228 0.38 -2.99 10.09
CA THR A 228 -0.72 -2.03 9.98
C THR A 228 -0.33 -0.64 10.46
N GLN A 229 -0.37 0.34 9.58
CA GLN A 229 -0.19 1.75 9.93
C GLN A 229 -1.49 2.34 10.49
N PRO A 230 -1.45 3.05 11.64
CA PRO A 230 -2.63 3.64 12.28
C PRO A 230 -3.11 4.93 11.61
N THR A 231 -3.25 4.89 10.29
CA THR A 231 -3.83 5.95 9.46
C THR A 231 -5.36 5.86 9.43
N ARG A 232 -6.04 6.88 8.90
CA ARG A 232 -7.50 6.84 8.69
C ARG A 232 -7.84 6.98 7.20
N PRO A 233 -8.24 5.91 6.49
CA PRO A 233 -8.34 4.52 6.96
C PRO A 233 -6.95 3.89 7.15
N SER A 234 -6.89 2.79 7.90
CA SER A 234 -5.64 2.08 8.18
C SER A 234 -5.01 1.54 6.89
N PHE A 235 -3.69 1.52 6.84
CA PHE A 235 -2.95 0.97 5.71
C PHE A 235 -2.22 -0.29 6.16
N THR A 236 -2.52 -1.42 5.54
CA THR A 236 -2.03 -2.73 5.96
C THR A 236 -1.31 -3.43 4.81
N ARG A 237 -0.18 -4.06 5.13
CA ARG A 237 0.53 -5.01 4.26
C ARG A 237 0.84 -6.28 5.05
N SER A 238 0.95 -7.40 4.38
CA SER A 238 1.18 -8.68 5.05
C SER A 238 2.03 -9.61 4.22
N THR A 239 2.74 -10.50 4.90
CA THR A 239 3.56 -11.55 4.29
C THR A 239 3.20 -12.88 4.91
N ASN A 240 2.96 -13.87 4.03
CA ASN A 240 2.65 -15.23 4.41
C ASN A 240 3.87 -16.13 4.24
N LEU A 241 4.02 -17.08 5.14
CA LEU A 241 5.10 -18.06 5.17
C LEU A 241 4.52 -19.42 5.56
N THR A 242 4.99 -20.48 4.92
CA THR A 242 4.70 -21.86 5.32
C THR A 242 5.96 -22.50 5.87
N LEU A 243 5.92 -22.90 7.14
CA LEU A 243 7.03 -23.56 7.81
C LEU A 243 6.83 -25.07 7.81
N ALA A 244 7.74 -25.81 7.18
CA ALA A 244 7.66 -27.27 7.11
C ALA A 244 8.04 -27.93 8.44
N VAL A 245 7.20 -28.84 8.92
CA VAL A 245 7.45 -29.64 10.13
C VAL A 245 7.93 -31.03 9.72
N ALA A 246 9.22 -31.27 9.87
CA ALA A 246 9.83 -32.55 9.61
C ALA A 246 9.34 -33.60 10.62
N ARG A 247 9.02 -34.79 10.11
CA ARG A 247 8.78 -35.95 10.96
C ARG A 247 10.12 -36.55 11.35
N SER A 248 10.31 -36.82 12.64
CA SER A 248 11.45 -37.60 13.11
C SER A 248 11.43 -38.96 12.41
N PRO A 249 12.49 -39.39 11.69
CA PRO A 249 12.52 -40.73 11.13
C PRO A 249 12.51 -41.74 12.29
N HIS A 250 11.58 -42.67 12.26
CA HIS A 250 11.53 -43.76 13.22
C HIS A 250 12.80 -44.61 13.05
N LEU A 251 13.67 -44.63 14.06
CA LEU A 251 14.98 -45.32 14.05
C LEU A 251 14.91 -46.85 13.92
N SER A 252 13.73 -47.45 13.69
CA SER A 252 13.58 -48.92 13.59
C SER A 252 13.83 -49.53 12.21
N MET A 253 14.38 -48.80 11.24
CA MET A 253 14.72 -49.39 9.94
C MET A 253 16.22 -49.72 9.75
N PHE A 254 17.05 -49.48 10.78
CA PHE A 254 18.45 -49.94 10.81
C PHE A 254 18.64 -51.13 11.75
N THR A 255 17.85 -52.20 11.58
CA THR A 255 18.17 -53.52 12.16
C THR A 255 17.85 -54.63 11.15
N ALA A 256 18.76 -54.86 10.23
CA ALA A 256 18.96 -56.13 9.51
C ALA A 256 20.36 -56.03 8.87
N SER A 257 21.31 -56.94 9.02
CA SER A 257 21.25 -58.36 9.29
C SER A 257 22.54 -58.77 10.00
N GLY A 258 22.42 -59.42 11.15
CA GLY A 258 23.50 -60.27 11.64
C GLY A 258 23.51 -61.55 10.83
N SER A 259 24.62 -61.83 10.16
CA SER A 259 24.94 -63.16 9.65
C SER A 259 26.41 -63.45 9.89
N ASN A 260 26.70 -64.10 11.02
CA ASN A 260 27.79 -65.07 11.06
C ASN A 260 27.28 -66.34 10.37
N PRO A 261 28.05 -66.91 9.43
CA PRO A 261 28.72 -68.16 9.79
C PRO A 261 30.18 -68.23 9.34
N SER A 262 30.95 -68.82 10.25
CA SER A 262 32.22 -69.55 10.10
C SER A 262 32.79 -69.84 8.70
N SER A 263 34.10 -69.56 8.60
CA SER A 263 35.14 -70.35 7.90
C SER A 263 35.07 -70.45 6.37
N ILE A 264 36.05 -69.84 5.68
CA ILE A 264 37.03 -70.53 4.80
C ILE A 264 37.95 -69.51 4.09
N THR A 265 39.26 -69.81 4.21
CA THR A 265 40.44 -69.41 3.43
C THR A 265 40.91 -67.94 3.38
N ALA A 266 42.07 -67.76 4.01
CA ALA A 266 43.04 -66.72 3.73
C ALA A 266 43.47 -66.73 2.26
N ALA A 267 43.39 -65.56 1.61
CA ALA A 267 44.20 -65.25 0.43
C ALA A 267 44.77 -63.85 0.63
N THR A 268 46.09 -63.83 0.76
CA THR A 268 46.98 -62.68 0.85
C THR A 268 46.81 -61.72 -0.33
N VAL A 269 46.59 -60.43 -0.06
CA VAL A 269 46.88 -59.37 -1.04
C VAL A 269 47.97 -58.49 -0.47
N VAL A 270 49.10 -58.56 -1.16
CA VAL A 270 50.38 -57.93 -0.89
C VAL A 270 50.28 -56.41 -1.06
N ALA A 271 50.97 -55.71 -0.16
CA ALA A 271 51.18 -54.28 -0.18
C ALA A 271 51.93 -53.82 -1.45
N SER A 272 51.59 -52.64 -1.94
CA SER A 272 52.56 -51.79 -2.65
C SER A 272 52.26 -50.32 -2.36
N MET A 273 52.92 -49.80 -1.33
CA MET A 273 53.22 -48.37 -1.24
C MET A 273 54.25 -48.02 -2.31
N LEU A 274 53.99 -46.98 -3.10
CA LEU A 274 55.04 -46.20 -3.74
C LEU A 274 54.82 -44.73 -3.38
N VAL A 275 55.85 -44.20 -2.71
CA VAL A 275 56.02 -42.84 -2.22
C VAL A 275 56.83 -42.05 -3.26
N HIS A 276 56.72 -40.71 -3.16
CA HIS A 276 57.59 -39.65 -3.68
C HIS A 276 57.08 -38.95 -4.95
N THR A 277 57.08 -37.61 -5.09
CA THR A 277 57.48 -36.47 -4.24
C THR A 277 57.02 -35.19 -4.95
N LEU A 278 56.59 -34.20 -4.15
CA LEU A 278 56.77 -32.74 -4.27
C LEU A 278 57.05 -32.12 -5.66
N SER A 279 56.23 -31.13 -6.04
CA SER A 279 56.78 -29.80 -6.33
C SER A 279 55.77 -28.69 -6.08
N LYS A 280 56.22 -27.69 -5.31
CA LYS A 280 55.58 -26.41 -5.00
C LYS A 280 55.64 -25.52 -6.24
N TYR A 281 54.61 -24.71 -6.52
CA TYR A 281 54.76 -23.32 -6.99
C TYR A 281 53.45 -22.56 -6.77
N SER A 282 53.46 -21.63 -5.80
CA SER A 282 52.47 -20.55 -5.67
C SER A 282 53.13 -19.29 -6.23
N ALA A 283 52.63 -18.79 -7.36
CA ALA A 283 52.89 -17.44 -7.87
C ALA A 283 51.99 -16.47 -7.07
N LEU A 284 52.57 -15.54 -6.31
CA LEU A 284 53.04 -14.19 -6.65
C LEU A 284 51.96 -13.12 -6.37
N SER A 285 52.35 -12.24 -5.46
CA SER A 285 51.69 -11.01 -4.99
C SER A 285 51.91 -9.85 -5.97
N ASP A 286 51.01 -8.87 -5.86
CA ASP A 286 51.12 -7.45 -6.21
C ASP A 286 51.05 -7.00 -7.69
N LYS A 287 49.89 -6.42 -8.04
CA LYS A 287 49.71 -4.96 -8.16
C LYS A 287 48.23 -4.57 -8.12
#